data_AF-A0A9P6WR29-F1
#
_entry.id   AF-A0A9P6WR29-F1
#
_cell.length_a   1.000
_cell.length_b   1.000
_cell.length_c   1.000
_cell.angle_alpha   90.00
_cell.angle_beta   90.00
_cell.angle_gamma   90.00
#
_symmetry.space_group_name_H-M   'P 1'
#
loop_
_entity.id
_entity.type
_entity.pdbx_description
1 polymer ?
#
loop_
_entity_poly.entity_id
_entity_poly.type
_entity_poly.pdbx_seq_one_letter_code
_entity_poly.pdbx_strand_id
1 'polypeptide(L)'
;MQQAIARDDKVKRLAFQLQVNVWLAADGRLEKVELVRGSGNEEADAAVVDALRRIGKVDQAPPPSLDFPARVLIQGRRPGA
;
A
#
# COMPACT_ATOMS: atom_id res chain seq x y z
N MET A 1 28.79 14.64 -17.30
CA MET A 1 28.60 13.61 -16.25
C MET A 1 27.16 13.65 -15.73
N GLN A 2 26.15 13.37 -16.57
CA GLN A 2 24.73 13.45 -16.17
C GLN A 2 23.83 12.38 -16.84
N GLN A 3 24.40 11.31 -17.42
CA GLN A 3 23.65 10.31 -18.19
C GLN A 3 23.75 8.88 -17.63
N ALA A 4 23.81 8.71 -16.31
CA ALA A 4 23.89 7.38 -15.68
C ALA A 4 22.66 6.98 -14.85
N ILE A 5 21.64 7.84 -14.72
CA ILE A 5 20.53 7.63 -13.79
C ILE A 5 19.21 7.63 -14.56
N ALA A 6 19.06 6.72 -15.52
CA ALA A 6 17.78 6.54 -16.23
C ALA A 6 17.53 5.07 -16.61
N ARG A 7 18.32 4.15 -16.05
CA ARG A 7 18.24 2.72 -16.39
C ARG A 7 17.28 1.92 -15.51
N ASP A 8 16.73 2.53 -14.46
CA ASP A 8 15.96 1.82 -13.43
C ASP A 8 14.49 2.27 -13.27
N ASP A 9 14.01 3.26 -14.02
CA ASP A 9 12.59 3.64 -13.96
C ASP A 9 11.66 2.52 -14.48
N LYS A 10 12.14 1.70 -15.43
CA LYS A 10 11.42 0.49 -15.86
C LYS A 10 11.42 -0.62 -14.80
N VAL A 11 12.45 -0.69 -13.96
CA VAL A 11 12.55 -1.70 -12.88
C VAL A 11 11.68 -1.29 -11.69
N LYS A 12 11.60 0.00 -11.37
CA LYS A 12 10.71 0.54 -10.32
C LYS A 12 9.24 0.22 -10.54
N ARG A 13 8.78 0.07 -11.79
CA ARG A 13 7.39 -0.31 -12.10
C ARG A 13 7.06 -1.78 -11.76
N LEU A 14 8.06 -2.65 -11.57
CA LEU A 14 7.89 -4.08 -11.30
C LEU A 14 7.66 -4.40 -9.82
N ALA A 15 8.17 -3.56 -8.92
CA ALA A 15 8.01 -3.69 -7.49
C ALA A 15 7.71 -2.30 -6.90
N PHE A 16 6.43 -2.00 -6.67
CA PHE A 16 6.05 -0.80 -5.95
C PHE A 16 5.89 -1.11 -4.47
N GLN A 17 6.35 -0.20 -3.61
CA GLN A 17 6.21 -0.32 -2.17
C GLN A 17 5.67 0.99 -1.62
N LEU A 18 4.51 0.94 -0.97
CA LEU A 18 3.93 2.07 -0.27
C LEU A 18 3.64 1.69 1.19
N GLN A 19 3.59 2.69 2.05
CA GLN A 19 3.28 2.54 3.45
C GLN A 19 2.02 3.33 3.77
N VAL A 20 1.07 2.67 4.42
CA VAL A 20 -0.18 3.27 4.86
C VAL A 20 -0.39 3.02 6.34
N ASN A 21 -1.07 3.95 6.98
CA ASN A 21 -1.69 3.76 8.27
C ASN A 21 -3.16 3.38 8.02
N VAL A 22 -3.61 2.28 8.60
CA VAL A 22 -5.01 1.86 8.53
C VAL A 22 -5.62 1.81 9.92
N TRP A 23 -6.90 2.14 10.00
CA TRP A 23 -7.73 1.98 11.19
C TRP A 23 -8.79 0.94 10.85
N LEU A 24 -8.87 -0.10 11.68
CA LEU A 24 -9.89 -1.13 11.58
C LEU A 24 -10.78 -1.05 12.82
N ALA A 25 -12.08 -1.25 12.63
CA ALA A 25 -13.01 -1.47 13.72
C ALA A 25 -12.79 -2.85 14.35
N ALA A 26 -13.36 -3.07 15.54
CA ALA A 26 -13.25 -4.34 16.26
C ALA A 26 -13.81 -5.55 15.47
N ASP A 27 -14.70 -5.31 14.49
CA ASP A 27 -15.25 -6.34 13.60
C ASP A 27 -14.38 -6.61 12.34
N GLY A 28 -13.28 -5.86 12.18
CA GLY A 28 -12.37 -5.93 11.03
C GLY A 28 -12.75 -5.00 9.87
N ARG A 29 -13.74 -4.12 10.03
CA ARG A 29 -14.11 -3.11 9.02
C ARG A 29 -13.05 -2.02 8.91
N LEU A 30 -12.72 -1.63 7.68
CA LEU A 30 -11.82 -0.52 7.41
C LEU A 30 -12.50 0.82 7.66
N GLU A 31 -12.08 1.53 8.71
CA GLU A 31 -12.61 2.86 9.09
C GLU A 31 -11.87 3.98 8.35
N LYS A 32 -10.54 3.89 8.29
CA LYS A 32 -9.70 4.93 7.68
C LYS A 32 -8.43 4.34 7.07
N VAL A 33 -7.97 4.97 6.00
CA VAL A 33 -6.66 4.73 5.38
C VAL A 33 -5.97 6.07 5.18
N GLU A 34 -4.69 6.12 5.52
CA GLU A 34 -3.85 7.30 5.35
C GLU A 34 -2.51 6.89 4.74
N LEU A 35 -2.11 7.56 3.66
CA LEU A 35 -0.83 7.32 3.00
C LEU A 35 0.29 7.95 3.82
N VAL A 36 1.23 7.13 4.30
CA VAL A 36 2.42 7.58 5.04
C VAL A 36 3.57 7.83 4.07
N ARG A 37 3.76 6.91 3.12
CA ARG A 37 4.81 6.99 2.10
C ARG A 37 4.27 6.42 0.79
N GLY A 38 4.23 7.24 -0.24
CA GLY A 38 3.92 6.81 -1.61
C GLY A 38 5.04 5.95 -2.20
N SER A 39 4.70 5.17 -3.21
CA SER A 39 5.63 4.32 -3.95
C SER A 39 6.49 5.09 -4.96
N GLY A 40 6.20 6.39 -5.15
CA GLY A 40 6.81 7.23 -6.19
C GLY A 40 6.05 7.17 -7.52
N ASN A 41 4.89 6.50 -7.54
CA ASN A 41 3.94 6.52 -8.65
C ASN A 41 2.56 6.86 -8.10
N GLU A 42 2.14 8.10 -8.31
CA GLU A 42 0.87 8.64 -7.80
C GLU A 42 -0.36 7.86 -8.31
N GLU A 43 -0.32 7.37 -9.55
CA GLU A 43 -1.40 6.55 -10.11
C GLU A 43 -1.52 5.20 -9.38
N ALA A 44 -0.38 4.57 -9.09
CA ALA A 44 -0.36 3.31 -8.35
C ALA A 44 -0.79 3.52 -6.90
N ASP A 45 -0.32 4.59 -6.26
CA ASP A 45 -0.68 4.93 -4.89
C ASP A 45 -2.20 5.18 -4.76
N ALA A 46 -2.78 5.94 -5.68
CA ALA A 46 -4.22 6.19 -5.73
C ALA A 46 -5.01 4.90 -5.95
N ALA A 47 -4.61 4.07 -6.92
CA ALA A 47 -5.27 2.80 -7.21
C ALA A 47 -5.26 1.84 -6.01
N VAL A 48 -4.15 1.79 -5.25
CA VAL A 48 -4.04 0.95 -4.05
C VAL A 48 -4.94 1.48 -2.93
N VAL A 49 -4.91 2.78 -2.64
CA VAL A 49 -5.76 3.38 -1.59
C VAL A 49 -7.25 3.17 -1.90
N ASP A 50 -7.62 3.32 -3.15
CA ASP A 50 -8.98 3.10 -3.66
C ASP A 50 -9.37 1.61 -3.59
N ALA A 51 -8.47 0.69 -3.95
CA ALA A 51 -8.70 -0.75 -3.77
C ALA A 51 -8.89 -1.14 -2.30
N LEU A 52 -8.07 -0.62 -1.37
CA LEU A 52 -8.24 -0.85 0.07
C LEU A 52 -9.61 -0.39 0.56
N ARG A 53 -10.04 0.81 0.13
CA ARG A 53 -11.37 1.35 0.44
C ARG A 53 -12.50 0.48 -0.10
N ARG A 54 -12.33 -0.13 -1.28
CA ARG A 54 -13.33 -1.05 -1.86
C ARG A 54 -13.41 -2.40 -1.18
N ILE A 55 -12.28 -2.94 -0.71
CA ILE A 55 -12.26 -4.23 0.00
C ILE A 55 -13.13 -4.14 1.26
N GLY A 56 -13.10 -2.99 1.96
CA GLY A 56 -14.01 -2.66 3.08
C GLY A 56 -13.82 -3.48 4.35
N LYS A 57 -13.36 -4.74 4.22
CA LYS A 57 -13.04 -5.67 5.29
C LYS A 57 -11.82 -6.48 4.89
N VAL A 58 -10.78 -6.46 5.72
CA VAL A 58 -9.62 -7.31 5.50
C VAL A 58 -9.96 -8.74 5.90
N ASP A 59 -9.70 -9.71 5.01
CA ASP A 59 -9.98 -11.13 5.26
C ASP A 59 -9.08 -11.68 6.40
N GLN A 60 -7.88 -11.10 6.52
CA GLN A 60 -6.97 -11.35 7.62
C GLN A 60 -7.37 -10.46 8.81
N ALA A 61 -8.09 -11.05 9.77
CA ALA A 61 -8.46 -10.38 11.00
C ALA A 61 -7.19 -9.87 11.72
N PRO A 62 -7.14 -8.58 12.11
CA PRO A 62 -6.00 -8.08 12.88
C PRO A 62 -5.91 -8.82 14.23
N PRO A 63 -4.70 -9.10 14.74
CA PRO A 63 -4.57 -9.63 16.08
C PRO A 63 -5.30 -8.74 17.11
N PRO A 64 -5.92 -9.31 18.16
CA PRO A 64 -6.73 -8.56 19.12
C PRO A 64 -5.94 -7.52 19.93
N SER A 65 -4.61 -7.59 19.92
CA SER A 65 -3.71 -6.62 20.58
C SER A 65 -3.27 -5.47 19.69
N LEU A 66 -3.90 -5.26 18.52
CA LEU A 66 -3.46 -4.24 17.57
C LEU A 66 -3.90 -2.84 18.01
N ASP A 67 -2.94 -2.02 18.42
CA ASP A 67 -3.14 -0.58 18.58
C ASP A 67 -3.21 0.11 17.21
N PHE A 68 -4.12 1.08 17.07
CA PHE A 68 -4.29 1.84 15.83
C PHE A 68 -3.65 3.23 15.94
N PRO A 69 -3.03 3.74 14.86
CA PRO A 69 -3.03 3.18 13.50
C PRO A 69 -2.12 1.97 13.31
N ALA A 70 -2.63 1.00 12.56
CA ALA A 70 -1.85 -0.12 12.08
C ALA A 70 -1.00 0.32 10.89
N ARG A 71 0.32 0.19 11.01
CA ARG A 71 1.23 0.50 9.90
C ARG A 71 1.38 -0.70 9.00
N VAL A 72 0.88 -0.58 7.77
CA VAL A 72 0.88 -1.66 6.77
C VAL A 72 1.84 -1.30 5.64
N LEU A 73 2.73 -2.24 5.33
CA LEU A 73 3.58 -2.17 4.15
C LEU A 73 2.89 -2.91 3.01
N ILE A 74 2.61 -2.21 1.92
CA ILE A 74 2.01 -2.81 0.74
C ILE A 74 3.09 -2.92 -0.32
N GLN A 75 3.37 -4.15 -0.72
CA GLN A 75 4.30 -4.47 -1.78
C GLN A 75 3.52 -5.02 -2.95
N GLY A 76 3.43 -4.22 -4.01
CA GLY A 76 2.89 -4.66 -5.28
C GLY A 76 3.93 -5.44 -6.04
N ARG A 77 3.72 -6.75 -6.12
CA ARG A 77 4.38 -7.62 -7.10
C ARG A 77 3.30 -7.92 -8.12
N ARG A 78 3.46 -7.57 -9.40
CA ARG A 78 2.50 -8.08 -10.41
C ARG A 78 2.54 -9.62 -10.36
N PRO A 79 1.44 -10.32 -10.01
CA PRO A 79 1.40 -11.76 -10.18
C PRO A 79 1.32 -12.07 -11.69
N GLY A 80 2.27 -12.87 -12.18
CA GLY A 80 2.21 -13.48 -13.51
C GLY A 80 2.76 -12.64 -14.66
N ALA A 81 3.99 -12.98 -15.08
CA ALA A 81 4.21 -13.27 -16.49
C ALA A 81 3.71 -14.70 -16.77
#